data_AF-A0A1Q6KHF6-F1
#
_entry.id   AF-A0A1Q6KHF6-F1
#
_cell.length_a   1.000
_cell.length_b   1.000
_cell.length_c   1.000
_cell.angle_alpha   90.00
_cell.angle_beta   90.00
_cell.angle_gamma   90.00
#
_symmetry.space_group_name_H-M   'P 1'
#
loop_
_entity.id
_entity.type
_entity.pdbx_description
1 polymer ?
#
loop_
_entity_poly.entity_id
_entity_poly.type
_entity_poly.pdbx_seq_one_letter_code
_entity_poly.pdbx_strand_id
1 'polypeptide(L)'
;MKKIVKIITIIMIIVIVICGIYYALNKNYFKKKKAVEDDEKNYGEEYMEFKSAVYKEKPERIIIKKQGTANEFYIFDKSNKEYGHILKVALDRMYYSFNQDPNNWAFTPYLIEDISNSNENFIIFDYDDYTNNKDYIYDTDFNRDIFFRFSNGTRLYRLVDYLTEREHKYTINKLREKISKEEFVPANQILSGFKYMNPTSFAD
;
A
#
# COMPACT_ATOMS: atom_id res chain seq x y z
N MET A 1 -16.23 -0.25 53.57
CA MET A 1 -17.14 -0.62 52.45
C MET A 1 -17.77 0.58 51.74
N LYS A 2 -18.64 1.40 52.34
CA LYS A 2 -19.39 2.46 51.62
C LYS A 2 -18.51 3.51 50.88
N LYS A 3 -17.38 3.93 51.46
CA LYS A 3 -16.42 4.85 50.79
C LYS A 3 -15.75 4.21 49.56
N ILE A 4 -15.34 2.96 49.68
CA ILE A 4 -14.68 2.20 48.60
C ILE A 4 -15.65 2.01 47.43
N VAL A 5 -16.90 1.64 47.70
CA VAL A 5 -17.94 1.51 46.67
C VAL A 5 -18.17 2.84 45.94
N LYS A 6 -18.27 3.98 46.66
CA LYS A 6 -18.40 5.30 46.03
C LYS A 6 -17.22 5.64 45.11
N ILE A 7 -15.98 5.34 45.53
CA ILE A 7 -14.79 5.59 44.73
C ILE A 7 -14.82 4.74 43.45
N ILE A 8 -15.15 3.45 43.56
CA ILE A 8 -15.28 2.55 42.40
C ILE A 8 -16.35 3.06 41.43
N THR A 9 -17.51 3.50 41.92
CA THR A 9 -18.57 4.07 41.08
C THR A 9 -18.11 5.31 40.32
N ILE A 10 -17.38 6.22 40.97
CA ILE A 10 -16.84 7.42 40.33
C ILE A 10 -15.83 7.05 39.23
N ILE A 11 -14.92 6.10 39.53
CA ILE A 11 -13.94 5.61 38.54
C ILE A 11 -14.66 5.00 37.33
N MET A 12 -15.69 4.18 37.55
CA MET A 12 -16.44 3.56 36.46
C MET A 12 -17.14 4.58 35.56
N ILE A 13 -17.72 5.64 36.15
CA ILE A 13 -18.32 6.75 35.39
C ILE A 13 -17.25 7.46 34.54
N ILE A 14 -16.09 7.76 35.12
CA ILE A 14 -14.97 8.40 34.41
C ILE A 14 -14.53 7.53 33.23
N VAL A 15 -14.38 6.22 33.43
CA VAL A 15 -14.01 5.27 32.37
C VAL A 15 -15.05 5.27 31.24
N ILE A 16 -16.33 5.22 31.55
CA ILE A 16 -17.41 5.24 30.53
C ILE A 16 -17.36 6.55 29.72
N VAL A 17 -17.19 7.69 30.39
CA VAL A 17 -17.10 9.00 29.74
C VAL A 17 -15.88 9.07 28.81
N ILE A 18 -14.71 8.62 29.28
CA ILE A 18 -13.48 8.60 28.46
C ILE A 18 -13.66 7.67 27.24
N CYS A 19 -14.24 6.48 27.43
CA CYS A 19 -14.53 5.56 26.33
C CYS A 19 -15.50 6.17 25.30
N GLY A 20 -16.54 6.87 25.76
CA GLY A 20 -17.50 7.55 24.90
C GLY A 20 -16.86 8.67 24.07
N ILE A 21 -16.02 9.50 24.70
CA ILE A 21 -15.27 10.56 24.01
C ILE A 21 -14.30 9.94 23.00
N TYR A 22 -13.55 8.90 23.40
CA TYR A 22 -12.64 8.21 22.50
C TYR A 22 -13.37 7.64 21.27
N TYR A 23 -14.53 6.99 21.47
CA TYR A 23 -15.34 6.50 20.37
C TYR A 23 -15.83 7.61 19.45
N ALA A 24 -16.33 8.71 20.00
CA ALA A 24 -16.81 9.85 19.23
C ALA A 24 -15.71 10.48 18.36
N LEU A 25 -14.51 10.68 18.94
CA LEU A 25 -13.35 11.21 18.23
C LEU A 25 -12.83 10.27 17.13
N ASN A 26 -13.06 8.96 17.27
CA ASN A 26 -12.57 7.94 16.34
C ASN A 26 -13.67 7.30 15.49
N LYS A 27 -14.85 7.91 15.41
CA LYS A 27 -16.03 7.35 14.71
C LYS A 27 -15.72 6.98 13.26
N ASN A 28 -15.00 7.85 12.54
CA ASN A 28 -14.63 7.61 11.14
C ASN A 28 -13.69 6.41 11.00
N TYR A 29 -12.67 6.34 11.86
CA TYR A 29 -11.76 5.20 11.92
C TYR A 29 -12.51 3.87 12.14
N PHE A 30 -13.43 3.82 13.11
CA PHE A 30 -14.22 2.61 13.37
C PHE A 30 -15.16 2.25 12.22
N LYS A 31 -15.72 3.25 11.52
CA LYS A 31 -16.53 3.01 10.32
C LYS A 31 -15.68 2.38 9.20
N LYS A 32 -14.47 2.88 8.96
CA LYS A 32 -13.54 2.32 7.98
C LYS A 32 -13.11 0.90 8.36
N LYS A 33 -12.75 0.69 9.63
CA LYS A 33 -12.40 -0.62 10.18
C LYS A 33 -13.49 -1.66 9.93
N LYS A 34 -14.74 -1.31 10.25
CA LYS A 34 -15.89 -2.19 10.04
C LYS A 34 -16.09 -2.55 8.56
N ALA A 35 -15.93 -1.59 7.65
CA ALA A 35 -16.05 -1.86 6.22
C ALA A 35 -14.99 -2.86 5.73
N VAL A 36 -13.77 -2.78 6.26
CA VAL A 36 -12.71 -3.76 5.98
C VAL A 36 -13.06 -5.13 6.57
N GLU A 37 -13.54 -5.19 7.81
CA GLU A 37 -13.96 -6.45 8.44
C GLU A 37 -15.11 -7.12 7.66
N ASP A 38 -16.07 -6.34 7.17
CA ASP A 38 -17.17 -6.82 6.34
C ASP A 38 -16.65 -7.29 4.96
N ASP A 39 -15.70 -6.59 4.34
CA ASP A 39 -15.06 -7.03 3.09
C ASP A 39 -14.36 -8.39 3.25
N GLU A 40 -13.55 -8.56 4.30
CA GLU A 40 -12.83 -9.80 4.57
C GLU A 40 -13.79 -10.97 4.81
N LYS A 41 -14.86 -10.73 5.58
CA LYS A 41 -15.89 -11.74 5.84
C LYS A 41 -16.63 -12.14 4.57
N ASN A 42 -16.98 -11.18 3.71
CA ASN A 42 -17.77 -11.42 2.51
C ASN A 42 -16.95 -12.05 1.39
N TYR A 43 -15.66 -11.74 1.29
CA TYR A 43 -14.79 -12.30 0.25
C TYR A 43 -14.27 -13.70 0.59
N GLY A 44 -14.10 -14.01 1.88
CA GLY A 44 -13.62 -15.31 2.31
C GLY A 44 -12.15 -15.58 1.94
N GLU A 45 -11.83 -16.84 1.63
CA GLU A 45 -10.46 -17.31 1.40
C GLU A 45 -10.04 -17.31 -0.08
N GLU A 46 -10.90 -16.87 -1.01
CA GLU A 46 -10.74 -16.99 -2.46
C GLU A 46 -9.78 -15.95 -3.09
N TYR A 47 -8.67 -15.67 -2.42
CA TYR A 47 -7.68 -14.72 -2.92
C TYR A 47 -6.91 -15.29 -4.11
N MET A 48 -6.85 -14.52 -5.20
CA MET A 48 -6.12 -14.93 -6.39
C MET A 48 -4.61 -14.81 -6.20
N GLU A 49 -3.88 -15.83 -6.66
CA GLU A 49 -2.42 -15.80 -6.67
C GLU A 49 -1.93 -14.94 -7.84
N PHE A 50 -1.13 -13.90 -7.54
CA PHE A 50 -0.50 -13.07 -8.56
C PHE A 50 0.85 -13.66 -8.97
N LYS A 51 0.99 -13.98 -10.27
CA LYS A 51 2.24 -14.42 -10.90
C LYS A 51 2.56 -13.53 -12.08
N SER A 52 3.80 -13.07 -12.16
CA SER A 52 4.33 -12.36 -13.31
C SER A 52 5.84 -12.61 -13.41
N ALA A 53 6.46 -12.29 -14.54
CA ALA A 53 7.90 -12.42 -14.72
C ALA A 53 8.71 -11.51 -13.75
N VAL A 54 8.09 -10.44 -13.26
CA VAL A 54 8.74 -9.41 -12.42
C VAL A 54 8.44 -9.58 -10.93
N TYR A 55 7.39 -10.31 -10.56
CA TYR A 55 7.07 -10.60 -9.16
C TYR A 55 7.57 -11.99 -8.77
N LYS A 56 8.76 -12.05 -8.17
CA LYS A 56 9.41 -13.32 -7.78
C LYS A 56 9.48 -13.53 -6.28
N GLU A 57 9.60 -12.44 -5.53
CA GLU A 57 9.65 -12.48 -4.07
C GLU A 57 8.81 -11.36 -3.44
N LYS A 58 8.64 -11.46 -2.12
CA LYS A 58 7.87 -10.47 -1.35
C LYS A 58 8.72 -9.20 -1.16
N PRO A 59 8.16 -8.00 -1.42
CA PRO A 59 8.90 -6.74 -1.34
C PRO A 59 9.37 -6.44 0.09
N GLU A 60 10.50 -5.77 0.27
CA GLU A 60 10.98 -5.35 1.59
C GLU A 60 10.04 -4.37 2.27
N ARG A 61 9.38 -3.54 1.47
CA ARG A 61 8.36 -2.60 1.96
C ARG A 61 7.27 -2.34 0.93
N ILE A 62 6.11 -2.00 1.44
CA ILE A 62 4.97 -1.54 0.65
C ILE A 62 4.81 -0.04 0.89
N ILE A 63 4.91 0.73 -0.18
CA ILE A 63 4.73 2.18 -0.14
C ILE A 63 3.37 2.50 -0.74
N ILE A 64 2.62 3.36 -0.07
CA ILE A 64 1.29 3.78 -0.47
C ILE A 64 1.29 5.28 -0.71
N LYS A 65 0.67 5.68 -1.82
CA LYS A 65 0.29 7.06 -2.10
C LYS A 65 -1.21 7.11 -2.37
N LYS A 66 -1.92 8.04 -1.72
CA LYS A 66 -3.38 8.17 -1.86
C LYS A 66 -3.76 9.23 -2.86
N GLN A 67 -4.92 9.05 -3.48
CA GLN A 67 -5.58 10.09 -4.24
C GLN A 67 -5.91 11.28 -3.32
N GLY A 68 -5.81 12.50 -3.85
CA GLY A 68 -6.12 13.73 -3.11
C GLY A 68 -5.05 14.17 -2.11
N THR A 69 -3.92 13.45 -2.00
CA THR A 69 -2.79 13.83 -1.14
C THR A 69 -1.55 14.08 -1.98
N ALA A 70 -1.01 15.30 -1.93
CA ALA A 70 0.25 15.65 -2.58
C ALA A 70 1.41 15.51 -1.59
N ASN A 71 2.53 14.93 -2.02
CA ASN A 71 3.72 14.78 -1.18
C ASN A 71 3.47 14.03 0.14
N GLU A 72 2.52 13.09 0.15
CA GLU A 72 2.24 12.21 1.29
C GLU A 72 2.35 10.74 0.87
N PHE A 73 3.25 10.02 1.56
CA PHE A 73 3.49 8.59 1.40
C PHE A 73 3.36 7.88 2.74
N TYR A 74 3.00 6.60 2.70
CA TYR A 74 2.91 5.72 3.86
C TYR A 74 3.74 4.48 3.59
N ILE A 75 4.49 4.01 4.58
CA ILE A 75 5.47 2.93 4.40
C ILE A 75 5.16 1.80 5.37
N PHE A 76 4.97 0.60 4.84
CA PHE A 76 4.74 -0.62 5.59
C PHE A 76 5.89 -1.58 5.33
N ASP A 77 6.85 -1.61 6.26
CA ASP A 77 7.97 -2.55 6.23
C ASP A 77 7.49 -3.98 6.56
N LYS A 78 8.24 -5.03 6.17
CA LYS A 78 7.91 -6.44 6.46
C LYS A 78 7.59 -6.74 7.93
N SER A 79 8.15 -5.98 8.87
CA SER A 79 7.88 -6.11 10.31
C SER A 79 6.55 -5.52 10.76
N ASN A 80 5.86 -4.74 9.92
CA ASN A 80 4.55 -4.20 10.22
C ASN A 80 3.50 -5.32 10.22
N LYS A 81 2.68 -5.40 11.28
CA LYS A 81 1.65 -6.44 11.42
C LYS A 81 0.62 -6.48 10.28
N GLU A 82 0.40 -5.35 9.61
CA GLU A 82 -0.58 -5.21 8.52
C GLU A 82 0.06 -5.49 7.14
N TYR A 83 1.39 -5.58 7.06
CA TYR A 83 2.12 -5.82 5.80
C TYR A 83 1.55 -7.02 5.04
N GLY A 84 1.36 -8.15 5.73
CA GLY A 84 0.85 -9.37 5.12
C GLY A 84 -0.57 -9.22 4.57
N HIS A 85 -1.43 -8.47 5.26
CA HIS A 85 -2.81 -8.21 4.81
C HIS A 85 -2.83 -7.30 3.59
N ILE A 86 -2.06 -6.20 3.61
CA ILE A 86 -1.92 -5.30 2.46
C ILE A 86 -1.39 -6.06 1.26
N LEU A 87 -0.30 -6.83 1.43
CA LEU A 87 0.31 -7.60 0.35
C LEU A 87 -0.71 -8.56 -0.27
N LYS A 88 -1.44 -9.31 0.56
CA LYS A 88 -2.45 -10.27 0.11
C LYS A 88 -3.55 -9.61 -0.73
N VAL A 89 -4.11 -8.50 -0.25
CA VAL A 89 -5.18 -7.77 -0.96
C VAL A 89 -4.66 -7.06 -2.21
N ALA A 90 -3.43 -6.55 -2.18
CA ALA A 90 -2.80 -5.92 -3.33
C ALA A 90 -2.54 -6.92 -4.45
N LEU A 91 -1.94 -8.09 -4.14
CA LEU A 91 -1.66 -9.14 -5.13
C LEU A 91 -2.94 -9.65 -5.81
N ASP A 92 -3.99 -9.93 -5.04
CA ASP A 92 -5.27 -10.32 -5.61
C ASP A 92 -5.84 -9.25 -6.56
N ARG A 93 -5.74 -7.97 -6.18
CA ARG A 93 -6.20 -6.89 -7.06
C ARG A 93 -5.32 -6.73 -8.30
N MET A 94 -4.01 -6.91 -8.16
CA MET A 94 -3.04 -6.91 -9.26
C MET A 94 -3.32 -8.05 -10.24
N TYR A 95 -3.69 -9.25 -9.76
CA TYR A 95 -4.08 -10.38 -10.61
C TYR A 95 -5.20 -10.00 -11.58
N TYR A 96 -6.28 -9.38 -11.09
CA TYR A 96 -7.37 -8.96 -11.97
C TYR A 96 -6.93 -7.87 -12.94
N SER A 97 -6.18 -6.87 -12.47
CA SER A 97 -5.69 -5.80 -13.35
C SER A 97 -4.72 -6.29 -14.42
N PHE A 98 -3.88 -7.26 -14.11
CA PHE A 98 -2.89 -7.82 -15.03
C PHE A 98 -3.52 -8.72 -16.09
N ASN A 99 -4.53 -9.51 -15.72
CA ASN A 99 -5.16 -10.44 -16.67
C ASN A 99 -6.30 -9.82 -17.49
N GLN A 100 -6.86 -8.68 -17.07
CA GLN A 100 -7.99 -8.03 -17.75
C GLN A 100 -7.57 -6.87 -18.66
N ASP A 101 -6.36 -6.31 -18.48
CA ASP A 101 -5.85 -5.21 -19.31
C ASP A 101 -4.64 -5.68 -20.13
N PRO A 102 -4.78 -5.85 -21.47
CA PRO A 102 -3.66 -6.28 -22.31
C PRO A 102 -2.51 -5.27 -22.35
N ASN A 103 -2.73 -4.00 -22.01
CA ASN A 103 -1.70 -2.97 -21.98
C ASN A 103 -1.04 -2.82 -20.60
N ASN A 104 -1.57 -3.50 -19.57
CA ASN A 104 -1.11 -3.42 -18.19
C ASN A 104 -0.94 -1.97 -17.71
N TRP A 105 -1.83 -1.04 -18.09
CA TRP A 105 -1.65 0.39 -17.81
C TRP A 105 -1.54 0.70 -16.31
N ALA A 106 -2.18 -0.12 -15.47
CA ALA A 106 -2.09 -0.02 -14.01
C ALA A 106 -0.65 -0.20 -13.47
N PHE A 107 0.23 -0.83 -14.23
CA PHE A 107 1.61 -1.13 -13.87
C PHE A 107 2.64 -0.23 -14.54
N THR A 108 2.19 0.86 -15.18
CA THR A 108 3.10 1.83 -15.79
C THR A 108 3.96 2.46 -14.70
N PRO A 109 5.31 2.38 -14.79
CA PRO A 109 6.18 3.04 -13.85
C PRO A 109 6.16 4.56 -14.09
N TYR A 110 6.25 5.32 -13.00
CA TYR A 110 6.32 6.79 -13.05
C TYR A 110 7.45 7.25 -12.14
N LEU A 111 7.97 8.44 -12.41
CA LEU A 111 8.87 9.11 -11.48
C LEU A 111 8.16 9.34 -10.15
N ILE A 112 8.88 9.26 -9.05
CA ILE A 112 8.29 9.43 -7.72
C ILE A 112 7.69 10.84 -7.55
N GLU A 113 8.22 11.84 -8.26
CA GLU A 113 7.67 13.21 -8.28
C GLU A 113 6.33 13.27 -9.01
N ASP A 114 6.17 12.53 -10.12
CA ASP A 114 4.89 12.42 -10.83
C ASP A 114 3.86 11.70 -9.96
N ILE A 115 4.27 10.62 -9.27
CA ILE A 115 3.41 9.92 -8.32
C ILE A 115 3.00 10.85 -7.18
N SER A 116 3.96 11.58 -6.60
CA SER A 116 3.75 12.53 -5.50
C SER A 116 2.71 13.58 -5.85
N ASN A 117 2.72 14.08 -7.09
CA ASN A 117 1.84 15.16 -7.56
C ASN A 117 0.54 14.66 -8.23
N SER A 118 0.45 13.37 -8.55
CA SER A 118 -0.72 12.80 -9.21
C SER A 118 -1.99 12.89 -8.35
N ASN A 119 -3.16 12.72 -8.97
CA ASN A 119 -4.43 12.55 -8.26
C ASN A 119 -4.93 11.10 -8.31
N GLU A 120 -4.01 10.14 -8.20
CA GLU A 120 -4.29 8.70 -8.30
C GLU A 120 -3.87 7.96 -7.02
N ASN A 121 -4.36 6.74 -6.80
CA ASN A 121 -3.80 5.90 -5.74
C ASN A 121 -2.73 4.97 -6.31
N PHE A 122 -1.62 4.82 -5.57
CA PHE A 122 -0.54 3.91 -5.91
C PHE A 122 -0.17 3.03 -4.73
N ILE A 123 0.11 1.76 -5.03
CA ILE A 123 0.96 0.89 -4.24
C ILE A 123 2.26 0.72 -5.00
N ILE A 124 3.38 0.82 -4.30
CA ILE A 124 4.71 0.51 -4.81
C ILE A 124 5.27 -0.61 -3.94
N PHE A 125 5.61 -1.72 -4.58
CA PHE A 125 6.39 -2.80 -3.98
C PHE A 125 7.84 -2.46 -4.17
N ASP A 126 8.53 -2.21 -3.07
CA ASP A 126 9.91 -1.77 -3.06
C ASP A 126 10.82 -2.87 -2.51
N TYR A 127 11.88 -3.16 -3.26
CA TYR A 127 12.87 -4.19 -2.99
C TYR A 127 14.22 -3.53 -2.68
N ASP A 128 14.98 -4.00 -1.70
CA ASP A 128 16.30 -3.41 -1.36
C ASP A 128 17.41 -3.75 -2.37
N ASP A 129 17.03 -4.24 -3.55
CA ASP A 129 17.93 -4.50 -4.65
C ASP A 129 18.28 -3.15 -5.33
N TYR A 130 19.45 -2.61 -5.00
CA TYR A 130 19.98 -1.40 -5.62
C TYR A 130 21.11 -1.78 -6.59
N THR A 131 20.95 -1.39 -7.86
CA THR A 131 22.00 -1.56 -8.87
C THR A 131 22.28 -0.25 -9.58
N ASN A 132 23.57 0.02 -9.78
CA ASN A 132 24.03 1.12 -10.65
C ASN A 132 23.82 0.81 -12.14
N ASN A 133 23.41 -0.41 -12.48
CA ASN A 133 23.11 -0.80 -13.85
C ASN A 133 21.77 -0.18 -14.28
N LYS A 134 21.76 0.68 -15.30
CA LYS A 134 20.52 1.30 -15.82
C LYS A 134 19.65 0.35 -16.64
N ASP A 135 20.20 -0.81 -17.05
CA ASP A 135 19.50 -1.80 -17.87
C ASP A 135 18.87 -2.92 -17.03
N TYR A 136 18.87 -2.81 -15.69
CA TYR A 136 18.24 -3.78 -14.79
C TYR A 136 16.75 -4.01 -15.08
N ILE A 137 16.10 -3.03 -15.70
CA ILE A 137 14.72 -3.14 -16.19
C ILE A 137 14.56 -4.15 -17.34
N TYR A 138 15.63 -4.72 -17.87
CA TYR A 138 15.57 -5.85 -18.81
C TYR A 138 16.13 -7.13 -18.20
N ASP A 139 16.77 -7.04 -17.04
CA ASP A 139 17.29 -8.17 -16.29
C ASP A 139 16.12 -8.97 -15.69
N THR A 140 16.01 -10.22 -16.14
CA THR A 140 14.96 -11.15 -15.72
C THR A 140 15.25 -11.84 -14.41
N ASP A 141 16.46 -11.71 -13.86
CA ASP A 141 16.85 -12.25 -12.55
C ASP A 141 16.68 -11.19 -11.45
N PHE A 142 16.73 -9.91 -11.81
CA PHE A 142 16.53 -8.78 -10.89
C PHE A 142 15.10 -8.61 -10.36
N ASN A 143 14.95 -8.31 -9.06
CA ASN A 143 13.67 -7.96 -8.42
C ASN A 143 13.46 -6.45 -8.49
N ARG A 144 12.81 -6.02 -9.57
CA ARG A 144 12.46 -4.62 -9.76
C ARG A 144 11.28 -4.22 -8.89
N ASP A 145 11.26 -2.95 -8.53
CA ASP A 145 10.11 -2.33 -7.88
C ASP A 145 8.85 -2.49 -8.75
N ILE A 146 7.68 -2.67 -8.15
CA ILE A 146 6.43 -2.83 -8.91
C ILE A 146 5.47 -1.73 -8.54
N PHE A 147 4.99 -1.01 -9.55
CA PHE A 147 3.99 0.03 -9.40
C PHE A 147 2.62 -0.56 -9.66
N PHE A 148 1.65 -0.19 -8.85
CA PHE A 148 0.27 -0.55 -9.06
C PHE A 148 -0.66 0.62 -8.77
N ARG A 149 -1.23 1.19 -9.84
CA ARG A 149 -2.28 2.21 -9.78
C ARG A 149 -3.63 1.55 -9.59
N PHE A 150 -4.41 2.01 -8.61
CA PHE A 150 -5.71 1.42 -8.28
C PHE A 150 -6.81 2.45 -8.03
N SER A 151 -8.04 2.06 -8.32
CA SER A 151 -9.21 2.92 -8.23
C SER A 151 -9.81 2.97 -6.82
N ASN A 152 -10.50 4.07 -6.54
CA ASN A 152 -11.40 4.18 -5.39
C ASN A 152 -12.49 3.11 -5.43
N GLY A 153 -13.07 2.80 -4.27
CA GLY A 153 -14.18 1.85 -4.16
C GLY A 153 -13.77 0.37 -4.28
N THR A 154 -12.50 0.08 -4.54
CA THR A 154 -11.94 -1.27 -4.43
C THR A 154 -11.77 -1.66 -2.95
N ARG A 155 -11.73 -2.98 -2.67
CA ARG A 155 -11.36 -3.49 -1.34
C ARG A 155 -9.98 -2.99 -0.91
N LEU A 156 -9.03 -3.00 -1.84
CA LEU A 156 -7.69 -2.46 -1.61
C LEU A 156 -7.73 -1.00 -1.15
N TYR A 157 -8.53 -0.16 -1.82
CA TYR A 157 -8.71 1.23 -1.42
C TYR A 157 -9.26 1.35 0.01
N ARG A 158 -10.29 0.58 0.37
CA ARG A 158 -10.87 0.64 1.73
C ARG A 158 -9.87 0.19 2.80
N LEU A 159 -9.10 -0.86 2.53
CA LEU A 159 -8.04 -1.33 3.42
C LEU A 159 -6.98 -0.25 3.63
N VAL A 160 -6.44 0.28 2.53
CA VAL A 160 -5.40 1.32 2.58
C VAL A 160 -5.92 2.57 3.27
N ASP A 161 -7.14 3.02 2.95
CA ASP A 161 -7.74 4.20 3.57
C ASP A 161 -7.96 4.04 5.07
N TYR A 162 -8.31 2.84 5.53
CA TYR A 162 -8.40 2.51 6.95
C TYR A 162 -7.03 2.52 7.65
N LEU A 163 -6.04 1.83 7.09
CA LEU A 163 -4.73 1.65 7.71
C LEU A 163 -3.95 2.97 7.79
N THR A 164 -4.00 3.77 6.72
CA THR A 164 -3.27 5.04 6.63
C THR A 164 -3.81 6.13 7.55
N GLU A 165 -5.03 6.00 8.09
CA GLU A 165 -5.63 6.98 9.01
C GLU A 165 -4.77 7.23 10.27
N ARG A 166 -4.00 6.20 10.69
CA ARG A 166 -3.17 6.24 11.90
C ARG A 166 -1.70 5.97 11.63
N GLU A 167 -1.32 5.84 10.37
CA GLU A 167 0.05 5.54 9.99
C GLU A 167 0.87 6.83 9.83
N HIS A 168 2.18 6.74 10.06
CA HIS A 168 3.05 7.90 9.88
C HIS A 168 3.12 8.32 8.42
N LYS A 169 3.02 9.64 8.18
CA LYS A 169 3.11 10.24 6.85
C LYS A 169 4.55 10.65 6.55
N TYR A 170 5.04 10.24 5.40
CA TYR A 170 6.36 10.59 4.88
C TYR A 170 6.21 11.56 3.71
N THR A 171 7.03 12.60 3.68
CA THR A 171 7.24 13.41 2.47
C THR A 171 8.17 12.67 1.51
N ILE A 172 8.25 13.10 0.25
CA ILE A 172 9.15 12.52 -0.75
C ILE A 172 10.62 12.51 -0.30
N ASN A 173 11.08 13.58 0.36
CA ASN A 173 12.46 13.65 0.85
C ASN A 173 12.70 12.63 1.96
N LYS A 174 11.74 12.48 2.89
CA LYS A 174 11.82 11.47 3.96
C LYS A 174 11.65 10.05 3.46
N LEU A 175 10.88 9.85 2.39
CA LEU A 175 10.80 8.58 1.69
C LEU A 175 12.17 8.21 1.11
N ARG A 176 12.78 9.09 0.31
CA ARG A 176 14.11 8.89 -0.31
C ARG A 176 15.19 8.58 0.73
N GLU A 177 15.21 9.31 1.84
CA GLU A 177 16.10 9.03 2.99
C GLU A 177 15.90 7.61 3.56
N LYS A 178 14.65 7.14 3.65
CA LYS A 178 14.32 5.84 4.26
C LYS A 178 14.62 4.66 3.33
N ILE A 179 14.41 4.82 2.02
CA ILE A 179 14.58 3.73 1.05
C ILE A 179 15.97 3.70 0.40
N SER A 180 16.83 4.69 0.69
CA SER A 180 18.18 4.82 0.11
C SER A 180 18.21 4.80 -1.44
N LYS A 181 17.12 5.27 -2.07
CA LYS A 181 16.97 5.38 -3.53
C LYS A 181 16.47 6.77 -3.89
N GLU A 182 17.02 7.34 -4.96
CA GLU A 182 16.52 8.62 -5.50
C GLU A 182 15.25 8.44 -6.35
N GLU A 183 15.19 7.34 -7.11
CA GLU A 183 14.09 6.96 -7.99
C GLU A 183 13.94 5.44 -8.04
N PHE A 184 12.73 4.97 -8.33
CA PHE A 184 12.40 3.54 -8.44
C PHE A 184 12.64 2.96 -9.84
N VAL A 185 12.74 3.83 -10.86
CA VAL A 185 13.05 3.50 -12.27
C VAL A 185 14.02 4.51 -12.89
N PRO A 186 14.82 4.14 -13.89
CA PRO A 186 15.70 5.11 -14.56
C PRO A 186 14.91 6.27 -15.19
N ALA A 187 15.28 7.52 -14.86
CA ALA A 187 14.51 8.70 -15.23
C ALA A 187 14.36 8.95 -16.74
N ASN A 188 15.19 8.31 -17.57
CA ASN A 188 15.19 8.42 -19.03
C ASN A 188 14.44 7.29 -19.74
N GLN A 189 13.79 6.38 -19.01
CA GLN A 189 13.07 5.24 -19.58
C GLN A 189 11.58 5.31 -19.25
N ILE A 190 10.79 5.86 -20.17
CA ILE A 190 9.33 5.77 -20.13
C ILE A 190 8.93 4.42 -20.76
N LEU A 191 8.50 3.47 -19.94
CA LEU A 191 8.00 2.17 -20.38
C LEU A 191 6.48 2.11 -20.25
N SER A 192 5.80 1.46 -21.20
CA SER A 192 4.41 1.06 -20.96
C SER A 192 4.37 -0.02 -19.87
N GLY A 193 3.27 -0.09 -19.13
CA GLY A 193 3.10 -1.15 -18.13
C GLY A 193 3.23 -2.56 -18.72
N PHE A 194 2.81 -2.79 -19.98
CA PHE A 194 3.05 -4.07 -20.66
C PHE A 194 4.54 -4.40 -20.78
N LYS A 195 5.36 -3.46 -21.26
CA LYS A 195 6.82 -3.64 -21.37
C LYS A 195 7.45 -3.86 -19.99
N TYR A 196 6.98 -3.07 -19.02
CA TYR A 196 7.52 -3.11 -17.67
C TYR A 196 7.32 -4.46 -16.98
N MET A 197 6.13 -5.04 -17.14
CA MET A 197 5.76 -6.31 -16.50
C MET A 197 6.19 -7.56 -17.29
N ASN A 198 6.58 -7.41 -18.56
CA ASN A 198 6.96 -8.51 -19.45
C ASN A 198 8.32 -8.27 -20.14
N PRO A 199 9.43 -8.19 -19.39
CA PRO A 199 10.75 -7.83 -19.94
C PRO A 199 11.27 -8.83 -20.98
N THR A 200 10.89 -10.11 -20.89
CA THR A 200 11.29 -11.17 -21.84
C THR A 200 10.66 -11.03 -23.23
N SER A 201 9.58 -10.27 -23.39
CA SER A 201 8.89 -10.10 -24.68
C SER A 201 9.64 -9.17 -25.66
N PHE A 202 10.82 -8.69 -25.27
CA PHE A 202 11.70 -7.83 -26.08
C PHE A 202 13.15 -8.30 -26.12
N ALA A 203 13.45 -9.47 -25.54
CA ALA A 203 14.71 -10.14 -25.78
C ALA A 203 14.56 -10.92 -27.09
N ASP A 204 15.12 -10.36 -28.17
CA ASP A 204 15.29 -11.07 -29.44
C ASP A 204 16.16 -12.33 -29.28
#